data_AF-F3KL62-F1
#
_entry.id   AF-F3KL62-F1
#
_cell.length_a   1.000
_cell.length_b   1.000
_cell.length_c   1.000
_cell.angle_alpha   90.00
_cell.angle_beta   90.00
_cell.angle_gamma   90.00
#
_symmetry.space_group_name_H-M   'P 1'
#
loop_
_entity.id
_entity.type
_entity.pdbx_description
1 polymer ?
#
loop_
_entity_poly.entity_id
_entity_poly.type
_entity_poly.pdbx_seq_one_letter_code
_entity_poly.pdbx_strand_id
1 'polypeptide(L)'
;MFTFTQKQAENFYGVHKDKPFFGELTSFITSGPVVAAIIEGNNAIATTRIMIGATKSFEAAPGSIRGDFGLGFSDNIIHASDSQESFDHESRVAFE
;
A
#
# COMPACT_ATOMS: atom_id res chain seq x y z
N MET A 1 9.60 8.98 -6.93
CA MET A 1 8.96 8.05 -7.88
C MET A 1 10.01 7.05 -8.31
N PHE A 2 9.69 5.75 -8.26
CA PHE A 2 10.60 4.67 -8.63
C PHE A 2 9.81 3.45 -9.10
N THR A 3 10.46 2.44 -9.63
CA THR A 3 9.83 1.13 -9.93
C THR A 3 10.45 0.08 -9.03
N PHE A 4 9.62 -0.70 -8.33
CA PHE A 4 10.11 -1.79 -7.50
C PHE A 4 10.78 -2.86 -8.37
N THR A 5 11.92 -3.39 -7.91
CA THR A 5 12.37 -4.71 -8.37
C THR A 5 11.52 -5.80 -7.72
N GLN A 6 11.43 -6.98 -8.36
CA GLN A 6 10.73 -8.14 -7.79
C GLN A 6 11.20 -8.46 -6.36
N LYS A 7 12.51 -8.45 -6.13
CA LYS A 7 13.11 -8.69 -4.81
C LYS A 7 12.69 -7.64 -3.77
N GLN A 8 12.64 -6.37 -4.15
CA GLN A 8 12.17 -5.31 -3.24
C GLN A 8 10.68 -5.46 -2.93
N ALA A 9 9.85 -5.79 -3.93
CA ALA A 9 8.41 -6.02 -3.73
C ALA A 9 8.14 -7.20 -2.80
N GLU A 10 8.88 -8.30 -2.96
CA GLU A 10 8.79 -9.47 -2.08
C GLU A 10 9.23 -9.16 -0.65
N ASN A 11 10.26 -8.33 -0.48
CA ASN A 11 10.69 -7.86 0.84
C ASN A 11 9.65 -6.93 1.48
N PHE A 12 9.11 -5.99 0.70
CA PHE A 12 8.08 -5.04 1.12
C PHE A 12 6.83 -5.78 1.63
N TYR A 13 6.35 -6.78 0.88
CA TYR A 13 5.18 -7.58 1.24
C TYR A 13 5.51 -8.88 1.98
N GLY A 14 6.71 -9.02 2.57
CA GLY A 14 7.18 -10.29 3.14
C GLY A 14 6.25 -10.91 4.19
N VAL A 15 5.50 -10.08 4.92
CA VAL A 15 4.45 -10.50 5.87
C VAL A 15 3.29 -11.28 5.22
N HIS A 16 3.16 -11.20 3.90
CA HIS A 16 2.12 -11.87 3.12
C HIS A 16 2.64 -13.03 2.27
N LYS A 17 3.91 -13.42 2.41
CA LYS A 17 4.55 -14.45 1.55
C LYS A 17 3.78 -15.78 1.44
N ASP A 18 3.09 -16.17 2.50
CA ASP A 18 2.35 -17.43 2.59
C ASP A 18 0.87 -17.28 2.15
N LYS A 19 0.46 -16.10 1.69
CA LYS A 19 -0.90 -15.82 1.22
C LYS A 19 -1.05 -16.16 -0.26
N PRO A 20 -2.21 -16.70 -0.68
CA PRO A 20 -2.42 -17.12 -2.08
C PRO A 20 -2.33 -15.96 -3.08
N PHE A 21 -2.53 -14.72 -2.64
CA PHE A 21 -2.46 -13.51 -3.47
C PHE A 21 -1.06 -12.87 -3.53
N PHE A 22 -0.04 -13.42 -2.84
CA PHE A 22 1.29 -12.80 -2.77
C PHE A 22 1.96 -12.62 -4.13
N GLY A 23 1.83 -13.61 -5.01
CA GLY A 23 2.38 -13.54 -6.37
C GLY A 23 1.74 -12.42 -7.20
N GLU A 24 0.41 -12.28 -7.12
CA GLU A 24 -0.32 -11.21 -7.80
C GLU A 24 0.08 -9.84 -7.24
N LEU A 25 0.18 -9.72 -5.91
CA LEU A 25 0.53 -8.48 -5.22
C LEU A 25 1.92 -7.96 -5.60
N THR A 26 2.92 -8.84 -5.65
CA THR A 26 4.30 -8.48 -6.04
C THR A 26 4.42 -8.20 -7.53
N SER A 27 3.68 -8.93 -8.38
CA SER A 27 3.60 -8.65 -9.82
C SER A 27 2.95 -7.28 -10.10
N PHE A 28 1.89 -6.95 -9.37
CA PHE A 28 1.17 -5.69 -9.55
C PHE A 28 2.03 -4.47 -9.20
N ILE A 29 2.67 -4.46 -8.02
CA ILE A 29 3.48 -3.31 -7.60
C ILE A 29 4.75 -3.10 -8.45
N THR A 30 5.22 -4.15 -9.13
CA THR A 30 6.38 -4.08 -10.04
C THR A 30 6.00 -3.76 -11.48
N SER A 31 4.70 -3.77 -11.82
CA SER A 31 4.20 -3.55 -13.18
C SER A 31 4.35 -2.11 -13.70
N GLY A 32 4.65 -1.15 -12.81
CA GLY A 32 4.76 0.25 -13.17
C GLY A 32 5.44 1.11 -12.10
N PRO A 33 5.65 2.40 -12.38
CA PRO A 33 6.24 3.33 -11.43
C PRO A 33 5.29 3.62 -10.27
N VAL A 34 5.85 3.71 -9.08
CA VAL A 34 5.17 4.08 -7.83
C VAL A 34 5.61 5.46 -7.36
N VAL A 35 4.69 6.14 -6.67
CA VAL A 35 5.01 7.33 -5.88
C VAL A 35 5.00 6.92 -4.41
N ALA A 36 6.18 6.95 -3.79
CA ALA A 36 6.31 6.79 -2.35
C ALA A 36 6.39 8.16 -1.66
N ALA A 37 5.76 8.27 -0.49
CA ALA A 37 5.80 9.44 0.36
C ALA A 37 5.81 9.01 1.83
N ILE A 38 6.46 9.82 2.68
CA ILE A 38 6.34 9.72 4.14
C ILE A 38 5.37 10.80 4.60
N ILE A 39 4.36 10.41 5.38
CA ILE A 39 3.36 11.33 5.93
C ILE A 39 3.63 11.48 7.42
N GLU A 40 3.92 12.70 7.86
CA GLU A 40 4.14 13.05 9.26
C GLU A 40 2.95 13.85 9.82
N GLY A 41 2.60 13.59 11.07
CA GLY A 41 1.56 14.34 11.77
C GLY A 41 0.98 13.57 12.96
N ASN A 42 0.06 14.22 13.66
CA ASN A 42 -0.64 13.60 14.79
C ASN A 42 -1.48 12.42 14.30
N ASN A 43 -1.28 11.24 14.90
CA ASN A 43 -1.95 10.00 14.53
C ASN A 43 -1.85 9.68 13.03
N ALA A 44 -0.72 10.00 12.39
CA ALA A 44 -0.55 9.94 10.93
C ALA A 44 -1.01 8.62 10.30
N ILE A 45 -0.66 7.48 10.90
CA ILE A 45 -1.08 6.15 10.42
C ILE A 45 -2.61 6.03 10.39
N ALA A 46 -3.27 6.30 11.51
CA ALA A 46 -4.71 6.17 11.62
C ALA A 46 -5.43 7.16 10.68
N THR A 47 -5.00 8.42 10.67
CA THR A 47 -5.55 9.48 9.83
C THR A 47 -5.39 9.14 8.34
N THR A 48 -4.21 8.67 7.93
CA THR A 48 -3.93 8.28 6.53
C THR A 48 -4.82 7.13 6.10
N ARG A 49 -5.00 6.11 6.94
CA ARG A 49 -5.88 4.97 6.62
C ARG A 49 -7.35 5.37 6.52
N ILE A 50 -7.80 6.32 7.33
CA ILE A 50 -9.15 6.89 7.23
C ILE A 50 -9.33 7.60 5.88
N MET A 51 -8.38 8.44 5.48
CA MET A 51 -8.42 9.14 4.19
C MET A 51 -8.38 8.18 3.00
N ILE A 52 -7.62 7.08 3.11
CA ILE A 52 -7.51 6.07 2.08
C ILE A 52 -8.80 5.27 1.90
N GLY A 53 -9.45 4.87 3.00
CA GLY A 53 -10.65 4.05 2.98
C GLY A 53 -10.40 2.54 2.97
N ALA A 54 -11.47 1.75 2.98
CA ALA A 54 -11.43 0.29 3.06
C ALA A 54 -10.65 -0.35 1.89
N THR A 55 -9.98 -1.49 2.12
CA THR A 55 -9.14 -2.16 1.12
C THR A 55 -9.88 -2.56 -0.15
N LYS A 56 -11.14 -2.99 0.00
CA LYS A 56 -12.03 -3.23 -1.15
C LYS A 56 -12.69 -1.91 -1.51
N SER A 57 -12.42 -1.41 -2.70
CA SER A 57 -12.87 -0.08 -3.14
C SER A 57 -14.40 0.06 -3.10
N PHE A 58 -15.14 -1.01 -3.41
CA PHE A 58 -16.61 -1.04 -3.34
C PHE A 58 -17.18 -1.09 -1.91
N GLU A 59 -16.35 -1.31 -0.88
CA GLU A 59 -16.72 -1.19 0.54
C GLU A 59 -16.23 0.15 1.14
N ALA A 60 -15.46 0.95 0.40
CA ALA A 60 -14.93 2.22 0.86
C ALA A 60 -15.97 3.34 0.77
N ALA A 61 -15.95 4.27 1.74
CA ALA A 61 -16.89 5.38 1.78
C ALA A 61 -16.60 6.39 0.64
N PRO A 62 -17.63 7.02 0.06
CA PRO A 62 -17.45 8.17 -0.84
C PRO A 62 -16.62 9.28 -0.17
N GLY A 63 -15.72 9.90 -0.92
CA GLY A 63 -14.78 10.91 -0.42
C GLY A 63 -13.46 10.34 0.13
N SER A 64 -13.34 9.00 0.23
CA SER A 64 -12.05 8.36 0.48
C SER A 64 -11.34 8.06 -0.84
N ILE A 65 -10.01 8.00 -0.82
CA ILE A 65 -9.21 7.79 -2.04
C ILE A 65 -9.63 6.51 -2.78
N ARG A 66 -9.83 5.40 -2.07
CA ARG A 66 -10.28 4.14 -2.67
C ARG A 66 -11.74 4.16 -3.10
N GLY A 67 -12.60 4.86 -2.37
CA GLY A 67 -14.01 5.00 -2.74
C GLY A 67 -14.20 5.80 -4.03
N ASP A 68 -13.38 6.83 -4.24
CA ASP A 68 -13.53 7.74 -5.39
C ASP A 68 -12.76 7.27 -6.63
N PHE A 69 -11.63 6.58 -6.45
CA PHE A 69 -10.71 6.28 -7.55
C PHE A 69 -10.32 4.79 -7.68
N GLY A 70 -10.67 3.95 -6.71
CA GLY A 70 -10.40 2.51 -6.75
C GLY A 70 -11.43 1.75 -7.58
N LEU A 71 -11.01 0.69 -8.25
CA LEU A 71 -11.88 -0.11 -9.15
C LEU A 71 -12.23 -1.48 -8.59
N GLY A 72 -11.53 -1.95 -7.55
CA GLY A 72 -11.73 -3.30 -7.03
C GLY A 72 -10.96 -3.61 -5.75
N PHE A 73 -10.56 -4.87 -5.62
CA PHE A 73 -9.74 -5.34 -4.51
C PHE A 73 -8.24 -5.18 -4.81
N SER A 74 -7.76 -5.73 -5.94
CA SER A 74 -6.37 -5.59 -6.39
C SER A 74 -6.10 -4.17 -6.92
N ASP A 75 -7.05 -3.59 -7.66
CA ASP A 75 -6.94 -2.25 -8.26
C ASP A 75 -7.48 -1.15 -7.32
N ASN A 76 -6.93 -1.07 -6.11
CA ASN A 76 -7.31 -0.07 -5.08
C ASN A 76 -6.35 1.12 -4.97
N ILE A 77 -5.44 1.25 -5.95
CA ILE A 77 -4.60 2.42 -6.30
C ILE A 77 -3.61 2.97 -5.24
N ILE A 78 -3.73 2.61 -3.97
CA ILE A 78 -2.91 3.18 -2.89
C ILE A 78 -2.70 2.19 -1.74
N HIS A 79 -1.50 2.22 -1.16
CA HIS A 79 -1.10 1.50 0.04
C HIS A 79 -0.71 2.47 1.16
N ALA A 80 -0.93 2.08 2.41
CA ALA A 80 -0.35 2.73 3.58
C ALA A 80 -0.17 1.71 4.70
N SER A 81 0.89 1.93 5.49
CA SER A 81 1.21 1.11 6.65
C SER A 81 0.04 1.04 7.63
N ASP A 82 -0.19 -0.13 8.22
CA ASP A 82 -1.28 -0.38 9.17
C ASP A 82 -0.88 -0.25 10.64
N SER A 83 0.41 -0.21 10.92
CA SER A 83 1.00 -0.11 12.24
C SER A 83 2.35 0.60 12.19
N GLN A 84 2.89 1.00 13.35
CA GLN A 84 4.23 1.59 13.43
C GLN A 84 5.30 0.60 12.96
N GLU A 85 5.16 -0.67 13.31
CA GLU A 85 6.10 -1.73 12.91
C GLU A 85 6.10 -1.95 11.39
N SER A 86 4.91 -1.94 10.76
CA SER A 86 4.79 -1.99 9.30
C SER A 86 5.43 -0.76 8.66
N PHE A 87 5.20 0.44 9.22
CA PHE A 87 5.82 1.67 8.72
C PHE A 87 7.35 1.63 8.78
N ASP A 88 7.93 1.20 9.90
CA ASP A 88 9.39 1.12 10.07
C ASP A 88 10.01 0.13 9.07
N HIS A 89 9.31 -0.96 8.74
CA HIS A 89 9.75 -1.91 7.71
C HIS A 89 9.61 -1.34 6.29
N GLU A 90 8.41 -0.89 5.94
CA GLU A 90 8.05 -0.41 4.60
C GLU A 90 8.87 0.82 4.20
N SER A 91 9.07 1.77 5.12
CA SER A 91 9.83 2.99 4.87
C SER A 91 11.29 2.71 4.55
N ARG A 92 11.94 1.79 5.29
CA ARG A 92 13.31 1.34 4.98
C ARG A 92 13.39 0.75 3.57
N VAL A 93 12.45 -0.14 3.21
CA VAL A 93 12.47 -0.77 1.88
C VAL A 93 12.24 0.24 0.74
N ALA A 94 11.45 1.28 0.97
CA ALA A 94 11.07 2.25 -0.06
C ALA A 94 12.04 3.45 -0.20
N PHE A 95 12.82 3.78 0.84
CA PHE A 95 13.66 5.00 0.88
C PHE A 95 15.15 4.76 1.16
N GLU A 96 15.59 3.52 1.41
CA GLU A 96 17.00 3.12 1.45
C GLU A 96 17.46 2.46 0.14
#